data_AF-A0A946LJ17-F1
#
_entry.id   AF-A0A946LJ17-F1
#
_cell.length_a   1.000
_cell.length_b   1.000
_cell.length_c   1.000
_cell.angle_alpha   90.00
_cell.angle_beta   90.00
_cell.angle_gamma   90.00
#
_symmetry.space_group_name_H-M   'P 1'
#
loop_
_entity.id
_entity.type
_entity.pdbx_description
1 polymer ?
#
loop_
_entity_poly.entity_id
_entity_poly.type
_entity_poly.pdbx_seq_one_letter_code
_entity_poly.pdbx_strand_id
1 'polypeptide(L)' 'MEDKKKQALKFGVTVFIMLAVLTLGEYWVAIAGGQWWYILVGIALLKAWFVIQHYMHLPRLFNEEENH' A
#
# COMPACT_ATOMS: atom_id res chain seq x y z
N MET A 1 22.80 6.64 -11.39
CA MET A 1 22.30 7.07 -10.05
C MET A 1 20.85 7.56 -10.13
N GLU A 2 20.50 8.40 -11.10
CA GLU A 2 19.16 9.01 -11.21
C GLU A 2 18.04 8.03 -11.60
N ASP A 3 18.28 7.10 -12.52
CA ASP A 3 17.25 6.16 -12.99
C ASP A 3 16.75 5.20 -11.92
N LYS A 4 17.63 4.78 -11.00
CA LYS A 4 17.28 3.89 -9.89
C LYS A 4 16.42 4.60 -8.85
N LYS A 5 16.66 5.89 -8.58
CA LYS A 5 15.82 6.70 -7.69
C LYS A 5 14.44 6.99 -8.30
N LYS A 6 14.40 7.28 -9.61
CA LYS A 6 13.16 7.53 -10.35
C LYS A 6 12.23 6.30 -10.38
N GLN A 7 12.81 5.10 -10.51
CA GLN A 7 12.06 3.85 -10.42
C GLN A 7 11.53 3.56 -9.00
N ALA A 8 12.13 4.14 -7.96
CA ALA A 8 11.72 3.96 -6.55
C ALA A 8 10.47 4.74 -6.26
N LEU A 9 10.52 6.01 -6.65
CA LEU A 9 9.40 6.91 -6.53
C LEU A 9 8.21 6.40 -7.34
N LYS A 10 8.41 5.93 -8.58
CA LYS A 10 7.31 5.36 -9.37
C LYS A 10 6.66 4.15 -8.71
N PHE A 11 7.44 3.26 -8.10
CA PHE A 11 6.91 2.08 -7.42
C PHE A 11 6.14 2.47 -6.15
N GLY A 12 6.71 3.32 -5.29
CA GLY A 12 6.05 3.80 -4.08
C GLY A 12 4.76 4.59 -4.38
N VAL A 13 4.78 5.45 -5.41
CA VAL A 13 3.59 6.19 -5.86
C VAL A 13 2.52 5.25 -6.41
N THR A 14 2.88 4.20 -7.13
CA THR A 14 1.92 3.21 -7.65
C THR A 14 1.21 2.48 -6.52
N VAL A 15 1.96 2.02 -5.52
CA VAL A 15 1.40 1.34 -4.33
C VAL A 15 0.56 2.31 -3.50
N PHE A 16 1.01 3.55 -3.33
CA PHE A 16 0.25 4.60 -2.63
C PHE A 16 -1.09 4.88 -3.31
N ILE A 17 -1.11 5.01 -4.64
CA ILE A 17 -2.36 5.20 -5.41
C ILE A 17 -3.28 3.99 -5.22
N MET A 18 -2.75 2.77 -5.27
CA MET A 18 -3.55 1.56 -5.08
C MET A 18 -4.17 1.48 -3.68
N LEU A 19 -3.42 1.84 -2.63
CA LEU A 19 -3.91 1.92 -1.26
C LEU A 19 -4.96 3.03 -1.08
N ALA A 20 -4.76 4.17 -1.74
CA ALA A 20 -5.71 5.27 -1.73
C ALA A 20 -7.05 4.87 -2.37
N VAL A 21 -7.02 4.18 -3.52
CA VAL A 21 -8.21 3.64 -4.18
C VAL A 21 -8.92 2.62 -3.28
N LEU A 22 -8.16 1.70 -2.68
CA LEU A 22 -8.73 0.70 -1.77
C LEU A 22 -9.35 1.34 -0.52
N THR A 23 -8.82 2.48 -0.07
CA THR A 23 -9.39 3.27 1.04
C THR A 23 -10.66 4.00 0.66
N LEU A 24 -10.73 4.56 -0.56
CA LEU A 24 -11.96 5.16 -1.08
C LEU A 24 -13.09 4.13 -1.24
N GLY A 25 -12.77 2.93 -1.74
CA GLY A 25 -13.75 1.85 -1.85
C GLY A 25 -14.30 1.42 -0.49
N GLU A 26 -13.43 1.32 0.50
CA GLU A 26 -13.81 0.99 1.88
C GLU A 26 -14.68 2.09 2.52
N TYR A 27 -14.34 3.36 2.31
CA TYR A 27 -15.13 4.51 2.77
C TYR A 27 -16.55 4.51 2.18
N TRP A 28 -16.68 4.21 0.89
CA TRP A 28 -17.99 4.05 0.24
C TRP A 28 -18.80 2.90 0.81
N VAL A 29 -18.17 1.74 1.04
CA VAL A 29 -18.83 0.58 1.68
C VAL A 29 -19.28 0.92 3.10
N ALA A 30 -18.45 1.64 3.86
CA ALA A 30 -18.78 2.09 5.22
C ALA A 30 -19.97 3.05 5.25
N ILE A 31 -20.06 3.98 4.29
CA ILE A 31 -21.22 4.88 4.15
C ILE A 31 -22.48 4.13 3.73
N ALA A 32 -22.36 3.16 2.82
CA ALA A 32 -23.51 2.43 2.27
C ALA A 32 -24.15 1.45 3.26
N GLY A 33 -23.42 0.99 4.29
CA GLY A 33 -23.97 0.04 5.26
C GLY A 33 -23.09 -0.13 6.51
N GLY A 34 -23.36 0.66 7.54
CA GLY A 34 -22.62 0.65 8.81
C GLY A 34 -22.66 -0.67 9.61
N GLN A 35 -23.57 -1.58 9.29
CA GLN A 35 -23.70 -2.88 9.98
C GLN A 35 -22.67 -3.92 9.50
N TRP A 36 -21.98 -3.68 8.37
CA TRP A 36 -21.10 -4.67 7.72
C TRP A 36 -19.65 -4.58 8.19
N TRP A 37 -19.46 -4.46 9.50
CA TRP A 37 -18.14 -4.28 10.11
C TRP A 37 -17.16 -5.41 9.74
N TYR A 38 -17.66 -6.64 9.57
CA TYR A 38 -16.86 -7.80 9.14
C TYR A 38 -16.26 -7.64 7.73
N ILE A 39 -16.96 -6.95 6.82
CA ILE A 39 -16.46 -6.67 5.46
C ILE A 39 -15.33 -5.64 5.52
N LEU A 40 -15.47 -4.61 6.35
CA LEU A 40 -14.42 -3.61 6.56
C LEU A 40 -13.16 -4.24 7.16
N VAL A 41 -13.30 -5.14 8.13
CA VAL A 41 -12.16 -5.91 8.69
C VAL A 41 -11.50 -6.78 7.63
N GLY A 42 -12.29 -7.43 6.76
CA GLY A 42 -11.75 -8.19 5.63
C GLY A 42 -10.93 -7.33 4.66
N ILE A 43 -11.43 -6.14 4.32
CA ILE A 43 -10.71 -5.18 3.46
C ILE A 43 -9.44 -4.68 4.14
N ALA A 44 -9.50 -4.37 5.44
CA ALA A 44 -8.36 -3.95 6.24
C ALA A 44 -7.26 -5.03 6.30
N LEU A 45 -7.62 -6.30 6.45
CA LEU A 45 -6.68 -7.42 6.40
C LEU A 45 -6.05 -7.60 5.02
N LEU A 46 -6.84 -7.50 3.95
CA LEU A 46 -6.35 -7.51 2.57
C LEU A 46 -5.35 -6.39 2.32
N LYS A 47 -5.66 -5.19 2.83
CA LYS A 47 -4.80 -4.00 2.75
C LYS A 47 -3.49 -4.20 3.52
N ALA A 48 -3.56 -4.72 4.75
CA ALA A 48 -2.38 -5.06 5.55
C ALA A 48 -1.50 -6.11 4.86
N TRP A 49 -2.09 -7.17 4.31
CA TRP A 49 -1.37 -8.17 3.51
C TRP A 49 -0.68 -7.53 2.29
N PHE A 50 -1.39 -6.66 1.57
CA PHE A 50 -0.84 -5.94 0.41
C PHE A 50 0.34 -5.04 0.80
N VAL A 51 0.22 -4.30 1.91
CA VAL A 51 1.29 -3.46 2.46
C VAL A 51 2.48 -4.31 2.90
N ILE A 52 2.28 -5.45 3.55
CA ILE A 52 3.40 -6.32 3.94
C ILE A 52 4.11 -6.89 2.69
N GLN A 53 3.35 -7.35 1.70
CA GLN A 53 3.90 -7.88 0.43
C GLN A 53 4.62 -6.80 -0.40
N HIS A 54 4.08 -5.59 -0.50
CA HIS A 54 4.59 -4.56 -1.43
C HIS A 54 5.46 -3.50 -0.78
N TYR A 55 5.30 -3.28 0.53
CA TYR A 55 6.00 -2.26 1.31
C TYR A 55 7.05 -2.87 2.25
N MET A 56 6.76 -4.03 2.89
CA MET A 56 7.73 -4.71 3.78
C MET A 56 8.67 -5.69 3.05
N HIS A 57 8.38 -6.05 1.79
CA HIS A 57 9.39 -6.66 0.93
C HIS A 57 10.32 -5.53 0.46
N LEU A 58 11.23 -5.23 1.37
CA LEU A 58 12.25 -4.20 1.40
C LEU A 58 13.55 -4.60 0.66
N PRO A 59 13.63 -5.25 -0.53
CA PRO A 59 14.88 -5.19 -1.28
C PRO A 59 15.31 -3.75 -1.64
N ARG A 60 14.42 -2.76 -1.43
CA ARG A 60 14.63 -1.36 -1.79
C ARG A 60 15.05 -0.43 -0.65
N LEU A 61 14.71 -0.72 0.60
CA LEU A 61 15.13 0.09 1.75
C LEU A 61 16.45 -0.43 2.35
N PHE A 62 16.72 -1.74 2.28
CA PHE A 62 18.01 -2.32 2.68
C PHE A 62 19.16 -2.10 1.68
N ASN A 63 18.86 -1.67 0.45
CA ASN A 63 19.91 -1.26 -0.50
C ASN A 63 20.28 0.23 -0.39
N GLU A 64 19.65 0.98 0.52
CA GLU A 64 19.91 2.42 0.71
C GLU A 64 20.75 2.73 1.96
N GLU A 65 21.15 1.71 2.75
CA GLU A 65 22.00 1.90 3.94
C GLU A 65 23.38 1.23 3.90
N GLU A 66 23.77 0.52 2.83
CA GLU A 66 25.10 -0.13 2.76
C GLU A 66 25.82 0.03 1.41
N ASN A 67 25.92 1.26 0.88
CA ASN A 67 27.10 1.68 0.10
C ASN A 67 27.09 3.20 -0.14
N HIS A 68 27.64 3.94 0.82
CA HIS A 68 28.68 4.98 0.71
C HIS A 68 28.58 5.96 1.87
#